data_AF-A0A8T5UUG6-F1
#
_entry.id   AF-A0A8T5UUG6-F1
#
_cell.length_a   1.000
_cell.length_b   1.000
_cell.length_c   1.000
_cell.angle_alpha   90.00
_cell.angle_beta   90.00
_cell.angle_gamma   90.00
#
_symmetry.space_group_name_H-M   'P 1'
#
loop_
_entity.id
_entity.type
_entity.pdbx_description
1 polymer ?
#
loop_
_entity_poly.entity_id
_entity_poly.type
_entity_poly.pdbx_seq_one_letter_code
_entity_poly.pdbx_strand_id
1 'polypeptide(L)' 'MGNKGGKKVINFYNSSGELSNIVKFLEEVQKKINYLNLNCKVDGKVIKITIFGPRDLQYLASERLRELANQYL' A
#
# COMPACT_ATOMS: atom_id res chain seq x y z
N MET A 1 -24.55 10.90 11.82
CA MET A 1 -24.00 10.90 10.44
C MET A 1 -22.79 9.98 10.41
N GLY A 2 -22.86 8.88 9.67
CA GLY A 2 -21.94 7.76 9.81
C GLY A 2 -20.56 8.00 9.20
N ASN A 3 -19.56 8.27 10.03
CA ASN A 3 -18.15 8.07 9.66
C ASN A 3 -17.83 6.56 9.73
N LYS A 4 -18.42 5.79 8.81
CA LYS A 4 -17.94 4.42 8.55
C LYS A 4 -16.59 4.57 7.88
N GLY A 5 -15.50 4.32 8.62
CA GLY A 5 -14.15 4.29 8.07
C GLY A 5 -14.15 3.55 6.74
N GLY A 6 -13.69 4.20 5.68
CA GLY A 6 -13.71 3.63 4.34
C GLY A 6 -12.71 2.49 4.23
N LYS A 7 -12.81 1.72 3.16
CA LYS A 7 -11.74 0.86 2.68
C LYS A 7 -11.29 1.36 1.32
N LYS A 8 -9.98 1.50 1.13
CA LYS A 8 -9.39 1.76 -0.19
C LYS A 8 -8.52 0.58 -0.56
N VAL A 9 -8.69 0.06 -1.77
CA VAL A 9 -7.91 -1.05 -2.30
C VAL A 9 -7.07 -0.51 -3.44
N ILE A 10 -5.78 -0.78 -3.42
CA ILE A 10 -4.83 -0.39 -4.45
C ILE A 10 -4.06 -1.63 -4.86
N ASN A 11 -3.95 -1.84 -6.17
CA ASN A 11 -3.18 -2.92 -6.74
C ASN A 11 -1.91 -2.32 -7.36
N PHE A 12 -0.78 -2.93 -7.04
CA PHE A 12 0.52 -2.65 -7.62
C PHE A 12 1.00 -3.90 -8.36
N TYR A 13 1.84 -3.69 -9.36
CA TYR A 13 2.43 -4.75 -10.14
C TYR A 13 3.95 -4.59 -10.11
N ASN A 14 4.65 -5.64 -9.71
CA ASN A 14 6.10 -5.69 -9.75
C ASN A 14 6.55 -6.01 -11.18
N SER A 15 7.01 -4.99 -11.90
CA SER A 15 7.41 -5.14 -13.29
C SER A 15 8.76 -5.84 -13.41
N SER A 16 9.65 -5.67 -12.43
CA SER A 16 10.97 -6.35 -12.41
C SER A 16 10.84 -7.86 -12.20
N GLY A 17 9.79 -8.30 -11.49
CA GLY A 17 9.59 -9.69 -11.10
C GLY A 17 10.53 -10.15 -9.97
N GLU A 18 11.37 -9.27 -9.43
CA GLU A 18 12.28 -9.60 -8.35
C GLU A 18 11.56 -9.53 -6.99
N LEU A 19 11.59 -10.64 -6.24
CA LEU A 19 10.98 -10.71 -4.90
C LEU A 19 11.61 -9.69 -3.94
N SER A 20 12.91 -9.42 -4.07
CA SER A 20 13.66 -8.45 -3.26
C SER A 20 13.07 -7.04 -3.32
N ASN A 21 12.55 -6.64 -4.47
CA ASN A 21 11.90 -5.34 -4.64
C ASN A 21 10.57 -5.27 -3.91
N ILE A 22 9.78 -6.36 -3.94
CA ILE A 22 8.54 -6.47 -3.19
C ILE A 22 8.80 -6.37 -1.69
N VAL A 23 9.83 -7.06 -1.19
CA VAL A 23 10.19 -7.03 0.23
C VAL A 23 10.58 -5.60 0.65
N LYS A 24 11.49 -4.94 -0.09
CA LYS A 24 11.89 -3.55 0.18
C LYS A 24 10.71 -2.59 0.14
N PHE A 25 9.83 -2.73 -0.86
CA PHE A 25 8.61 -1.95 -0.95
C PHE A 25 7.76 -2.10 0.31
N LEU A 26 7.47 -3.33 0.74
CA LEU A 26 6.63 -3.58 1.92
C LEU A 26 7.27 -3.06 3.23
N GLU A 27 8.59 -3.20 3.40
CA GLU A 27 9.30 -2.64 4.56
C GLU A 27 9.18 -1.11 4.61
N GLU A 28 9.39 -0.42 3.49
CA GLU A 28 9.25 1.03 3.42
C GLU A 28 7.80 1.49 3.58
N VAL A 29 6.83 0.71 3.09
CA VAL A 29 5.41 0.94 3.34
C VAL A 29 5.12 0.90 4.85
N GLN A 30 5.60 -0.13 5.55
CA GLN A 30 5.39 -0.27 6.99
C GLN A 30 6.04 0.87 7.78
N LYS A 31 7.24 1.32 7.39
CA LYS A 31 7.92 2.45 8.02
C LYS A 31 7.20 3.77 7.78
N LYS A 32 6.76 4.05 6.55
CA LYS A 32 6.09 5.32 6.19
C LYS A 32 4.64 5.40 6.65
N ILE A 33 3.94 4.27 6.75
CA ILE A 33 2.50 4.21 7.04
C ILE A 33 2.29 3.40 8.32
N ASN A 34 2.74 3.96 9.44
CA ASN A 34 2.56 3.38 10.79
C ASN A 34 1.30 3.89 11.51
N TYR A 35 0.56 4.82 10.89
CA TYR A 35 -0.60 5.51 11.46
C TYR A 35 -1.96 4.96 10.97
N LEU A 36 -1.95 3.91 10.14
CA LEU A 36 -3.15 3.25 9.60
C LEU A 36 -3.01 1.74 9.60
N ASN A 37 -4.16 1.06 9.64
CA ASN A 37 -4.20 -0.38 9.38
C ASN A 37 -4.13 -0.63 7.87
N LEU A 38 -3.15 -1.44 7.49
CA LEU A 38 -2.91 -1.90 6.13
C LEU A 38 -3.03 -3.43 6.10
N ASN A 39 -3.61 -3.96 5.03
CA ASN A 39 -3.57 -5.37 4.71
C ASN A 39 -2.96 -5.55 3.32
N CYS A 40 -1.81 -6.20 3.27
CA CYS A 40 -1.10 -6.50 2.02
C CYS A 40 -1.26 -7.98 1.67
N LYS A 41 -1.63 -8.26 0.43
CA LYS A 41 -1.59 -9.60 -0.16
C LYS A 41 -0.66 -9.58 -1.37
N VAL A 42 0.28 -10.49 -1.43
CA VAL A 42 1.19 -10.67 -2.57
C VAL A 42 0.83 -11.97 -3.26
N ASP A 43 0.57 -11.90 -4.56
CA ASP A 43 0.26 -13.03 -5.42
C ASP A 43 1.21 -12.98 -6.63
N GLY A 44 2.33 -13.69 -6.53
CA GLY A 44 3.42 -13.63 -7.51
C GLY A 44 3.96 -12.20 -7.67
N LYS A 45 3.67 -11.59 -8.84
CA LYS A 45 4.07 -10.21 -9.17
C LYS A 45 3.03 -9.16 -8.79
N VAL A 46 1.83 -9.58 -8.37
CA VAL A 46 0.73 -8.68 -8.03
C VAL A 46 0.74 -8.41 -6.54
N ILE A 47 0.65 -7.15 -6.14
CA ILE A 47 0.62 -6.72 -4.75
C ILE A 47 -0.67 -5.94 -4.52
N LYS A 48 -1.53 -6.47 -3.67
CA LYS A 48 -2.81 -5.85 -3.31
C LYS A 48 -2.73 -5.28 -1.91
N ILE A 49 -2.85 -3.96 -1.79
CA ILE A 49 -2.85 -3.26 -0.51
C ILE A 49 -4.25 -2.72 -0.22
N THR A 50 -4.78 -3.07 0.95
CA THR A 50 -6.04 -2.56 1.46
C THR A 50 -5.77 -1.63 2.64
N ILE A 51 -6.24 -0.40 2.56
CA ILE A 51 -6.07 0.65 3.56
C ILE A 51 -7.40 0.82 4.30
N PHE A 52 -7.34 0.77 5.63
CA PHE A 52 -8.49 0.98 6.50
C PHE A 52 -8.30 2.26 7.32
N GLY A 53 -9.33 3.11 7.37
CA GLY A 53 -9.29 4.33 8.20
C GLY A 53 -10.19 5.47 7.71
N PRO A 54 -9.93 6.71 8.14
CA PRO A 54 -10.57 7.90 7.58
C PRO A 54 -10.18 8.15 6.11
N ARG A 55 -11.06 8.81 5.33
CA ARG A 55 -10.83 9.07 3.90
C ARG A 55 -9.58 9.92 3.63
N ASP A 56 -9.34 10.95 4.45
CA ASP A 56 -8.20 11.85 4.27
C ASP A 56 -6.87 11.12 4.45
N LEU A 57 -6.78 10.30 5.51
CA LEU A 57 -5.60 9.48 5.76
C LEU A 57 -5.42 8.39 4.69
N GLN A 58 -6.51 7.80 4.18
CA GLN A 58 -6.43 6.87 3.05
C GLN A 58 -5.89 7.55 1.78
N TYR A 59 -6.24 8.81 1.53
CA TYR A 59 -5.73 9.56 0.40
C TYR A 59 -4.23 9.82 0.56
N LEU A 60 -3.81 10.32 1.72
CA LEU A 60 -2.40 10.52 2.05
C LEU A 60 -1.60 9.23 1.90
N ALA A 61 -2.07 8.14 2.50
CA ALA A 61 -1.45 6.83 2.39
C ALA A 61 -1.36 6.34 0.94
N SER A 62 -2.41 6.57 0.13
CA SER A 62 -2.39 6.15 -1.28
C SER A 62 -1.35 6.88 -2.12
N GLU A 63 -1.14 8.17 -1.87
CA GLU A 63 -0.07 8.94 -2.53
C GLU A 63 1.31 8.41 -2.12
N ARG A 64 1.53 8.19 -0.82
CA ARG A 64 2.79 7.61 -0.30
C ARG A 64 3.08 6.22 -0.88
N LEU A 65 2.06 5.36 -0.97
CA LEU A 65 2.20 4.04 -1.58
C LEU A 65 2.57 4.14 -3.06
N ARG A 66 2.01 5.12 -3.78
CA ARG A 66 2.32 5.34 -5.19
C ARG A 66 3.74 5.84 -5.40
N GLU A 67 4.22 6.76 -4.55
CA GLU A 67 5.61 7.21 -4.55
C GLU A 67 6.57 6.02 -4.34
N LEU A 68 6.30 5.18 -3.33
CA LEU A 68 7.10 3.99 -3.05
C LEU A 68 7.04 2.97 -4.19
N ALA A 69 5.88 2.76 -4.79
CA ALA A 69 5.74 1.82 -5.89
C ALA A 69 6.60 2.25 -7.09
N ASN A 70 6.60 3.54 -7.44
CA ASN A 70 7.44 4.07 -8.51
C ASN A 70 8.95 3.93 -8.23
N GLN A 71 9.36 3.81 -6.96
CA GLN A 71 10.76 3.64 -6.59
C GLN A 71 11.23 2.18 -6.61
N TYR A 72 10.33 1.24 -6.33
CA TYR A 72 10.70 -0.16 -6.07
C TYR A 72 10.11 -1.18 -7.04
N LEU A 73 8.94 -0.94 -7.65
CA LEU A 73 8.16 -1.92 -8.44
C LEU A 73 8.12 -1.58 -9.93
#